data_AF-A0A9N9IIS5-F1
#
_entry.id   AF-A0A9N9IIS5-F1
#
_cell.length_a   1.000
_cell.length_b   1.000
_cell.length_c   1.000
_cell.angle_alpha   90.00
_cell.angle_beta   90.00
_cell.angle_gamma   90.00
#
_symmetry.space_group_name_H-M   'P 1'
#
loop_
_entity.id
_entity.type
_entity.pdbx_description
1 polymer ?
#
loop_
_entity_poly.entity_id
_entity_poly.type
_entity_poly.pdbx_seq_one_letter_code
_entity_poly.pdbx_strand_id
1 'polypeptide(L)'
;MAESGSILPHSNVIIPLSFSPEQVKLHNNAIHLQKIGSEHQEIKQAAVKTLHQNSILAMHVIASGESPARTRLRRIRDLTSLPQPSYESS
;
A
#
# COMPACT_ATOMS: atom_id res chain seq x y z
N MET A 1 67.45 0.87 -24.32
CA MET A 1 67.03 0.07 -23.16
C MET A 1 65.70 0.66 -22.73
N ALA A 2 64.59 0.01 -23.10
CA ALA A 2 63.23 0.56 -22.99
C ALA A 2 62.52 0.01 -21.75
N GLU A 3 61.57 0.80 -21.27
CA GLU A 3 61.12 0.92 -19.89
C GLU A 3 60.23 -0.22 -19.39
N SER A 4 60.37 -0.56 -18.10
CA SER A 4 59.56 -1.53 -17.38
C SER A 4 58.12 -1.01 -17.21
N GLY A 5 57.18 -1.70 -17.85
CA GLY A 5 55.74 -1.43 -17.75
C GLY A 5 55.20 -1.71 -16.34
N SER A 6 54.56 -0.69 -15.77
CA SER A 6 53.70 -0.80 -14.59
C SER A 6 52.39 -1.48 -14.97
N ILE A 7 52.08 -2.61 -14.33
CA ILE A 7 50.80 -3.31 -14.47
C ILE A 7 49.90 -2.85 -13.31
N LEU A 8 48.95 -1.97 -13.60
CA LEU A 8 47.83 -1.70 -12.69
C LEU A 8 46.67 -2.65 -13.03
N PRO A 9 45.98 -3.24 -12.04
CA PRO A 9 44.77 -4.01 -12.30
C PRO A 9 43.67 -3.05 -12.74
N HIS A 10 43.16 -3.25 -13.96
CA HIS A 10 41.95 -2.61 -14.42
C HIS A 10 40.80 -3.01 -13.48
N SER A 11 40.42 -2.07 -12.61
CA SER A 11 39.18 -2.14 -11.86
C SER A 11 38.04 -2.23 -12.86
N ASN A 12 37.49 -3.43 -13.01
CA ASN A 12 36.27 -3.67 -13.76
C ASN A 12 35.10 -3.13 -12.92
N VAL A 13 34.96 -1.81 -12.89
CA VAL A 13 33.79 -1.14 -12.33
C VAL A 13 32.66 -1.35 -13.33
N ILE A 14 31.87 -2.41 -13.11
CA ILE A 14 30.56 -2.54 -13.75
C ILE A 14 29.70 -1.44 -13.14
N ILE A 15 29.69 -0.27 -13.79
CA ILE A 15 28.67 0.75 -13.59
C ILE A 15 27.38 0.12 -14.14
N PRO A 16 26.34 -0.17 -13.34
CA PRO A 16 25.07 -0.55 -13.92
C PRO A 16 24.53 0.65 -14.69
N LEU A 17 24.27 0.40 -15.97
CA LEU A 17 23.69 1.32 -16.94
C LEU A 17 22.63 2.22 -16.30
N SER A 18 22.72 3.51 -16.63
CA SER A 18 21.73 4.54 -16.36
C SER A 18 20.30 4.00 -16.40
N PHE A 19 19.63 3.92 -15.25
CA PHE A 19 18.19 3.69 -15.24
C PHE A 19 17.53 4.86 -15.96
N SER A 20 16.84 4.58 -17.08
CA SER A 20 16.00 5.59 -17.73
C SER A 20 14.98 6.09 -16.71
N PRO A 21 14.71 7.41 -16.62
CA PRO A 21 13.71 7.96 -15.69
C PRO A 21 12.32 7.31 -15.84
N GLU A 22 12.02 6.72 -17.00
CA GLU A 22 10.81 5.94 -17.23
C GLU A 22 10.78 4.62 -16.44
N GLN A 23 11.91 3.94 -16.28
CA GLN A 23 12.00 2.69 -15.52
C GLN A 23 11.84 2.93 -14.01
N VAL A 24 12.36 4.04 -13.50
CA VAL A 24 12.16 4.45 -12.10
C VAL A 24 10.69 4.78 -11.85
N LYS A 25 10.02 5.45 -12.80
CA LYS A 25 8.60 5.79 -12.71
C LYS A 25 7.70 4.55 -12.71
N LEU A 26 7.99 3.56 -13.56
CA LEU A 26 7.25 2.29 -13.57
C LEU A 26 7.45 1.49 -12.28
N HIS A 27 8.66 1.46 -11.73
CA HIS A 27 8.94 0.78 -10.47
C HIS A 27 8.22 1.44 -9.28
N ASN A 28 8.22 2.77 -9.21
CA ASN A 28 7.50 3.51 -8.17
C ASN A 28 5.98 3.30 -8.26
N ASN A 29 5.42 3.25 -9.46
CA ASN A 29 4.01 2.96 -9.68
C ASN A 29 3.66 1.52 -9.27
N ALA A 30 4.54 0.55 -9.55
CA ALA A 30 4.34 -0.85 -9.15
C ALA A 30 4.34 -1.03 -7.63
N ILE A 31 5.26 -0.35 -6.92
CA ILE A 31 5.30 -0.34 -5.44
C ILE A 31 4.03 0.32 -4.87
N HIS A 32 3.60 1.44 -5.45
CA HIS A 32 2.39 2.13 -5.01
C HIS A 32 1.13 1.27 -5.20
N LEU A 33 1.01 0.58 -6.34
CA LEU A 33 -0.10 -0.34 -6.61
C LEU A 33 -0.10 -1.56 -5.69
N GLN A 34 1.07 -2.13 -5.38
CA GLN A 34 1.19 -3.19 -4.39
C GLN A 34 0.73 -2.72 -3.01
N LYS A 35 1.14 -1.52 -2.60
CA LYS A 35 0.74 -0.93 -1.32
C LYS A 35 -0.77 -0.67 -1.23
N ILE A 36 -1.38 -0.14 -2.28
CA ILE A 36 -2.84 0.04 -2.36
C ILE A 36 -3.55 -1.32 -2.30
N GLY A 37 -3.02 -2.32 -3.00
CA GLY A 37 -3.56 -3.69 -2.98
C GLY A 37 -3.53 -4.31 -1.58
N SER A 38 -2.42 -4.17 -0.85
CA SER A 38 -2.28 -4.70 0.51
C SER A 38 -3.18 -3.96 1.51
N GLU A 39 -3.21 -2.63 1.46
CA GLU A 39 -4.06 -1.81 2.33
C GLU A 39 -5.55 -2.14 2.13
N HIS A 40 -5.96 -2.34 0.88
CA HIS A 40 -7.34 -2.71 0.57
C HIS A 40 -7.70 -4.11 1.09
N GLN A 41 -6.74 -5.04 1.09
CA GLN A 41 -6.94 -6.37 1.63
C GLN A 41 -7.03 -6.37 3.16
N GLU A 42 -6.24 -5.55 3.84
CA GLU A 42 -6.32 -5.35 5.29
C GLU A 42 -7.67 -4.77 5.72
N ILE A 43 -8.16 -3.77 4.98
CA ILE A 43 -9.47 -3.16 5.22
C ILE A 43 -10.59 -4.21 5.11
N LYS A 44 -10.54 -5.07 4.08
CA LYS A 44 -11.52 -6.15 3.92
C LYS A 44 -11.47 -7.15 5.07
N GLN A 45 -10.28 -7.57 5.48
CA GLN A 45 -10.15 -8.50 6.62
C GLN A 45 -10.68 -7.89 7.93
N ALA A 46 -10.37 -6.62 8.19
CA ALA A 46 -10.87 -5.89 9.35
C ALA A 46 -12.41 -5.74 9.32
N ALA A 47 -12.99 -5.52 8.14
CA ALA A 47 -14.43 -5.44 7.95
C ALA A 47 -15.12 -6.78 8.24
N VAL A 48 -14.60 -7.90 7.71
CA VAL A 48 -15.10 -9.24 8.04
C VAL A 48 -15.04 -9.50 9.56
N LYS A 49 -13.89 -9.19 10.18
CA LYS A 49 -13.69 -9.41 11.61
C LYS A 49 -14.70 -8.63 12.45
N THR A 50 -14.93 -7.36 12.09
CA THR A 50 -15.91 -6.48 12.76
C THR A 50 -17.33 -6.99 12.61
N LEU A 51 -17.72 -7.49 11.43
CA LEU A 51 -19.07 -8.01 11.18
C LEU A 51 -19.33 -9.32 11.93
N HIS A 52 -18.30 -10.16 12.07
CA HIS A 52 -18.43 -11.46 12.73
C HIS A 52 -18.34 -11.38 14.26
N GLN A 53 -17.52 -10.48 14.80
CA GLN A 53 -17.23 -10.41 16.24
C GLN A 53 -17.94 -9.22 16.88
N ASN A 54 -19.03 -9.50 17.63
CA ASN A 54 -19.83 -8.46 18.31
C ASN A 54 -19.01 -7.58 19.26
N SER A 55 -17.96 -8.12 19.91
CA SER A 55 -17.05 -7.35 20.76
C SER A 55 -16.29 -6.27 19.97
N ILE A 56 -15.81 -6.60 18.78
CA ILE A 56 -15.10 -5.68 17.89
C ILE A 56 -16.06 -4.65 17.30
N LEU A 57 -17.27 -5.07 16.93
CA LEU A 57 -18.32 -4.15 16.52
C LEU A 57 -18.62 -3.13 17.63
N ALA A 58 -18.76 -3.58 18.87
CA ALA A 58 -19.01 -2.70 20.01
C ALA A 58 -17.88 -1.68 20.20
N MET A 59 -16.61 -2.10 20.07
CA MET A 59 -15.48 -1.16 20.11
C MET A 59 -15.59 -0.07 19.03
N HIS A 60 -15.94 -0.44 17.79
CA HIS A 60 -16.13 0.54 16.73
C HIS A 60 -17.30 1.48 16.97
N VAL A 61 -18.42 0.97 17.50
CA VAL A 61 -19.59 1.77 17.88
C VAL A 61 -19.22 2.80 18.95
N ILE A 62 -18.52 2.37 20.01
CA ILE A 62 -18.07 3.25 21.08
C ILE A 62 -17.11 4.31 20.55
N ALA A 63 -16.12 3.91 19.75
CA ALA A 63 -15.11 4.83 19.23
C ALA A 63 -15.68 5.86 18.24
N SER A 64 -16.67 5.48 17.44
CA SER A 64 -17.26 6.35 16.41
C SER A 64 -18.48 7.15 16.89
N GLY A 65 -19.12 6.74 18.00
CA GLY A 65 -20.41 7.29 18.43
C GLY A 65 -21.58 6.94 17.50
N GLU A 66 -21.36 6.07 16.51
CA GLU A 66 -22.39 5.70 15.55
C GLU A 66 -23.29 4.56 16.07
N SER A 67 -24.48 4.42 15.48
CA SER A 67 -25.30 3.25 15.77
C SER A 67 -24.66 1.96 15.24
N PRO A 68 -24.88 0.80 15.90
CA PRO A 68 -24.36 -0.49 15.43
C PRO A 68 -24.74 -0.82 13.98
N ALA A 69 -25.95 -0.43 13.55
CA ALA A 69 -26.41 -0.62 12.19
C ALA A 69 -25.58 0.21 11.19
N ARG A 70 -25.27 1.46 11.51
CA ARG A 70 -24.45 2.34 10.67
C ARG A 70 -23.03 1.80 10.52
N THR A 71 -22.43 1.34 11.62
CA THR A 71 -21.10 0.71 11.59
C THR A 71 -21.09 -0.56 10.74
N ARG A 72 -22.09 -1.44 10.87
CA ARG A 72 -22.21 -2.65 10.02
C ARG A 72 -22.34 -2.30 8.54
N LEU A 73 -23.19 -1.32 8.20
CA LEU A 73 -23.35 -0.88 6.82
C LEU A 73 -22.05 -0.33 6.23
N ARG A 74 -21.27 0.43 7.02
CA ARG A 74 -19.93 0.88 6.59
C ARG A 74 -19.02 -0.31 6.29
N ARG A 75 -18.95 -1.31 7.19
CA ARG A 75 -18.11 -2.50 6.97
C ARG A 75 -18.56 -3.33 5.77
N ILE A 76 -19.86 -3.43 5.49
CA ILE A 76 -20.35 -4.07 4.27
C ILE A 76 -19.93 -3.28 3.02
N ARG A 77 -19.92 -1.94 3.08
CA ARG A 77 -19.38 -1.12 1.98
C ARG A 77 -17.89 -1.38 1.76
N ASP A 78 -17.11 -1.52 2.82
CA ASP A 78 -15.67 -1.86 2.71
C ASP A 78 -15.44 -3.21 1.99
N LEU A 79 -16.42 -4.11 2.02
CA LEU A 79 -16.39 -5.42 1.34
C LEU A 79 -16.98 -5.40 -0.06
N THR A 80 -17.65 -4.32 -0.46
CA THR A 80 -18.34 -4.21 -1.75
C THR A 80 -17.74 -3.06 -2.56
N SER A 81 -18.07 -2.98 -3.84
CA SER A 81 -17.69 -1.84 -4.69
C SER A 81 -18.66 -0.66 -4.56
N LEU A 82 -19.43 -0.61 -3.47
CA LEU A 82 -20.41 0.45 -3.27
C LEU A 82 -19.71 1.77 -2.92
N PRO A 83 -20.16 2.90 -3.49
CA PRO A 83 -19.60 4.20 -3.17
C PRO A 83 -19.79 4.51 -1.68
N GLN A 84 -18.76 5.07 -1.07
CA GLN A 84 -18.84 5.60 0.29
C GLN A 84 -19.69 6.87 0.29
N PRO A 85 -20.53 7.10 1.31
CA PRO A 85 -21.31 8.32 1.40
C PRO A 85 -20.37 9.53 1.46
N SER A 86 -20.51 10.44 0.51
CA SER A 86 -19.86 11.74 0.53
C SER A 86 -20.45 12.55 1.69
N TYR A 87 -19.69 12.70 2.76
CA TYR A 87 -19.99 13.72 3.75
C TYR A 87 -19.56 15.06 3.15
N GLU A 88 -20.47 15.75 2.48
CA GLU A 88 -20.27 17.18 2.29
C GLU A 88 -20.38 17.83 3.68
N SER A 89 -19.28 18.38 4.17
CA SER A 89 -19.28 19.22 5.36
C SER A 89 -20.10 20.47 5.04
N SER A 90 -21.35 20.49 5.48
CA SER A 90 -22.17 21.71 5.53
C SER A 90 -21.84 22.50 6.79
#